data_AF-A0A838YLF8-F1
#
_entry.id   AF-A0A838YLF8-F1
#
_cell.length_a   1.000
_cell.length_b   1.000
_cell.length_c   1.000
_cell.angle_alpha   90.00
_cell.angle_beta   90.00
_cell.angle_gamma   90.00
#
_symmetry.space_group_name_H-M   'P 1'
#
loop_
_entity.id
_entity.type
_entity.pdbx_description
1 polymer ?
#
loop_
_entity_poly.entity_id
_entity_poly.type
_entity_poly.pdbx_seq_one_letter_code
_entity_poly.pdbx_strand_id
1 'polypeptide(L)'
;MKKFLKKHKISYNNIIFSENKEELDYDTFIDDSPINAIKIFDAGKSVLLYNQPWNQDIIPKKIDMTHLIRVYSLDHAIHILQNKL
;
A
#
# COMPACT_ATOMS: atom_id res chain seq x y z
N MET A 1 -6.64 6.17 16.74
CA MET A 1 -5.79 6.76 15.67
C MET A 1 -5.24 8.16 16.01
N LYS A 2 -6.04 9.23 16.03
CA LYS A 2 -5.53 10.61 16.19
C LYS A 2 -4.65 10.85 17.43
N LYS A 3 -5.02 10.27 18.60
CA LYS A 3 -4.20 10.34 19.83
C LYS A 3 -2.83 9.67 19.66
N PHE A 4 -2.77 8.54 18.96
CA PHE A 4 -1.53 7.82 18.68
C PHE A 4 -0.61 8.67 17.78
N LEU A 5 -1.14 9.18 16.66
CA LEU A 5 -0.39 10.05 15.76
C LEU A 5 0.16 11.29 16.47
N LYS A 6 -0.66 11.94 17.31
CA LYS A 6 -0.22 13.09 18.13
C LYS A 6 0.91 12.71 19.11
N LYS A 7 0.77 11.59 19.82
CA LYS A 7 1.77 11.11 20.78
C LYS A 7 3.12 10.85 20.12
N HIS A 8 3.11 10.29 18.91
CA HIS A 8 4.31 9.94 18.15
C HIS A 8 4.78 11.04 17.19
N LYS A 9 4.14 12.22 17.20
CA LYS A 9 4.46 13.36 16.32
C LYS A 9 4.50 13.00 14.83
N ILE A 10 3.62 12.08 14.41
CA ILE A 10 3.50 11.68 13.01
C ILE A 10 2.60 12.69 12.30
N SER A 11 3.15 13.41 11.34
CA SER A 11 2.41 14.32 10.46
C SER A 11 1.60 13.55 9.43
N TYR A 12 0.47 14.13 9.02
CA TYR A 12 -0.37 13.61 7.95
C TYR A 12 -1.13 14.77 7.29
N ASN A 13 -1.47 14.61 6.01
CA ASN A 13 -2.30 15.57 5.30
C ASN A 13 -3.78 15.28 5.55
N ASN A 14 -4.19 14.02 5.32
CA ASN A 14 -5.58 13.58 5.44
C ASN A 14 -5.68 12.27 6.23
N ILE A 15 -6.79 12.07 6.92
CA ILE A 15 -7.19 10.77 7.49
C ILE A 15 -8.54 10.41 6.89
N ILE A 16 -8.60 9.29 6.18
CA ILE A 16 -9.80 8.78 5.54
C ILE A 16 -10.16 7.46 6.22
N PHE A 17 -11.42 7.32 6.62
CA PHE A 17 -11.99 6.05 7.07
C PHE A 17 -12.90 5.54 5.96
N SER A 18 -12.54 4.42 5.35
CA SER A 18 -13.33 3.77 4.30
C SER A 18 -13.23 2.26 4.43
N GLU A 19 -14.32 1.57 4.16
CA GLU A 19 -14.36 0.12 4.01
C GLU A 19 -13.94 -0.31 2.60
N ASN A 20 -14.28 0.50 1.59
CA ASN A 20 -13.89 0.33 0.19
C ASN A 20 -12.70 1.24 -0.11
N LYS A 21 -11.50 0.74 0.12
CA LYS A 21 -10.27 1.52 -0.09
C LYS A 21 -9.97 1.67 -1.57
N GLU A 22 -10.38 0.70 -2.38
CA GLU A 22 -10.23 0.63 -3.84
C GLU A 22 -11.02 1.69 -4.60
N GLU A 23 -12.06 2.28 -4.00
CA GLU A 23 -12.88 3.31 -4.64
C GLU A 23 -12.31 4.73 -4.47
N LEU A 24 -11.33 4.94 -3.58
CA LEU A 24 -10.76 6.25 -3.30
C LEU A 24 -9.79 6.73 -4.39
N ASP A 25 -9.74 8.03 -4.66
CA ASP A 25 -8.86 8.59 -5.69
C ASP A 25 -7.40 8.66 -5.24
N TYR A 26 -6.58 7.70 -5.69
CA TYR A 26 -5.13 7.63 -5.51
C TYR A 26 -4.49 6.70 -6.53
N ASP A 27 -3.19 6.90 -6.79
CA ASP A 27 -2.42 6.08 -7.74
C ASP A 27 -1.82 4.82 -7.12
N THR A 28 -1.28 4.93 -5.90
CA THR A 28 -0.52 3.86 -5.22
C THR A 28 -0.99 3.66 -3.78
N PHE A 29 -1.15 2.39 -3.39
CA PHE A 29 -1.55 1.98 -2.05
C PHE A 29 -0.44 1.19 -1.34
N ILE A 30 -0.20 1.50 -0.06
CA ILE A 30 0.76 0.77 0.80
C ILE A 30 0.01 0.18 1.99
N ASP A 31 -0.01 -1.14 2.12
CA ASP A 31 -0.72 -1.86 3.19
C ASP A 31 -0.10 -3.26 3.32
N ASP A 32 -0.26 -3.88 4.48
CA ASP A 32 0.23 -5.24 4.76
C ASP A 32 -0.87 -6.31 4.64
N SER A 33 -2.14 -5.90 4.49
CA SER A 33 -3.29 -6.77 4.35
C SER A 33 -3.30 -7.47 2.99
N PRO A 34 -3.28 -8.82 2.96
CA PRO A 34 -3.42 -9.59 1.73
C PRO A 34 -4.70 -9.27 0.96
N ILE A 35 -5.81 -9.12 1.68
CA ILE A 35 -7.13 -8.89 1.11
C ILE A 35 -7.18 -7.51 0.46
N ASN A 36 -6.64 -6.48 1.13
CA ASN A 36 -6.61 -5.13 0.54
C ASN A 36 -5.71 -5.13 -0.69
N ALA A 37 -4.54 -5.74 -0.62
CA ALA A 37 -3.61 -5.79 -1.74
C ALA A 37 -4.23 -6.39 -3.00
N ILE A 38 -4.99 -7.50 -2.86
CA ILE A 38 -5.70 -8.12 -3.98
C ILE A 38 -6.81 -7.19 -4.49
N LYS A 39 -7.67 -6.66 -3.61
CA LYS A 39 -8.76 -5.76 -4.01
C LYS A 39 -8.28 -4.50 -4.75
N ILE A 40 -7.22 -3.86 -4.23
CA ILE A 40 -6.64 -2.66 -4.86
C ILE A 40 -6.03 -3.01 -6.21
N PHE A 41 -5.34 -4.15 -6.30
CA PHE A 41 -4.75 -4.64 -7.55
C PHE A 41 -5.84 -4.95 -8.60
N ASP A 42 -6.91 -5.64 -8.21
CA ASP A 42 -8.04 -5.97 -9.08
C ASP A 42 -8.81 -4.71 -9.53
N ALA A 43 -8.79 -3.65 -8.73
CA ALA A 43 -9.31 -2.33 -9.09
C ALA A 43 -8.40 -1.52 -10.03
N GLY A 44 -7.30 -2.10 -10.52
CA GLY A 44 -6.43 -1.48 -11.51
C GLY A 44 -5.37 -0.53 -10.94
N LYS A 45 -5.13 -0.55 -9.63
CA LYS A 45 -4.20 0.39 -8.96
C LYS A 45 -2.89 -0.27 -8.57
N SER A 46 -1.86 0.56 -8.37
CA SER A 46 -0.55 0.09 -7.92
C SER A 46 -0.58 -0.22 -6.43
N VAL A 47 0.05 -1.33 -6.04
CA VAL A 47 0.10 -1.81 -4.65
C VAL A 47 1.54 -2.08 -4.24
N LEU A 48 1.98 -1.41 -3.18
CA LEU A 48 3.20 -1.76 -2.47
C LEU A 48 2.80 -2.60 -1.25
N LEU A 49 2.87 -3.93 -1.39
CA LEU A 49 2.57 -4.87 -0.30
C LEU A 49 3.72 -4.83 0.71
N TYR A 50 3.47 -4.29 1.90
CA TYR A 50 4.46 -4.24 2.96
C TYR A 50 4.70 -5.65 3.51
N ASN A 51 5.94 -6.12 3.48
CA ASN A 51 6.28 -7.49 3.80
C ASN A 51 5.99 -7.83 5.27
N GLN A 52 5.11 -8.80 5.49
CA GLN A 52 4.75 -9.30 6.82
C GLN A 52 4.54 -10.82 6.79
N PRO A 53 4.69 -11.54 7.91
CA PRO A 53 4.59 -13.00 7.93
C PRO A 53 3.27 -13.57 7.36
N TRP A 54 2.16 -12.85 7.54
CA TRP A 54 0.84 -13.30 7.10
C TRP A 54 0.54 -13.07 5.62
N ASN A 55 1.43 -12.40 4.87
CA ASN A 55 1.20 -12.10 3.46
C ASN A 55 2.23 -12.75 2.52
N GLN A 56 2.98 -13.75 3.00
CA GLN A 56 4.03 -14.43 2.22
C GLN A 56 3.49 -15.21 1.02
N ASP A 57 2.26 -15.72 1.10
CA ASP A 57 1.64 -16.48 0.01
C ASP A 57 1.19 -15.60 -1.17
N ILE A 58 1.17 -14.26 -1.00
CA ILE A 58 0.98 -13.35 -2.13
C ILE A 58 2.28 -13.27 -2.91
N ILE A 59 2.30 -13.95 -4.06
CA ILE A 59 3.40 -13.87 -5.00
C ILE A 59 3.17 -12.64 -5.89
N PRO A 60 4.06 -11.63 -5.84
CA PRO A 60 3.96 -10.47 -6.72
C PRO A 60 3.99 -10.92 -8.18
N LYS A 61 2.92 -10.63 -8.91
CA LYS A 61 2.85 -10.87 -10.36
C LYS A 61 3.01 -9.52 -11.06
N LYS A 62 3.97 -9.45 -11.97
CA LYS A 62 4.14 -8.32 -12.87
C LYS A 62 3.29 -8.64 -14.11
N ILE A 63 2.07 -8.14 -14.17
CA ILE A 63 1.23 -8.24 -15.38
C ILE A 63 1.08 -6.82 -15.94
N ASP A 64 1.12 -6.72 -17.26
CA ASP A 64 1.62 -5.60 -18.07
C ASP A 64 1.04 -4.18 -17.88
N MET A 65 0.19 -3.92 -16.90
CA MET A 65 -0.31 -2.56 -16.62
C MET A 65 -0.47 -2.20 -15.13
N THR A 66 -0.34 -3.15 -14.19
CA THR A 66 -0.52 -2.88 -12.74
C THR A 66 0.59 -3.54 -11.92
N HIS A 67 1.09 -2.82 -10.91
CA HIS A 67 2.25 -3.23 -10.14
C HIS A 67 1.86 -3.62 -8.71
N LEU A 68 1.75 -4.92 -8.43
CA LEU A 68 1.87 -5.44 -7.06
C LEU A 68 3.36 -5.67 -6.79
N ILE A 69 3.95 -4.87 -5.91
CA ILE A 69 5.37 -4.93 -5.55
C ILE A 69 5.48 -5.16 -4.04
N ARG A 70 6.27 -6.16 -3.65
CA ARG A 70 6.60 -6.37 -2.23
C ARG A 70 7.70 -5.41 -1.79
N VAL A 71 7.43 -4.66 -0.72
CA VAL A 71 8.41 -3.76 -0.09
C VAL A 71 8.72 -4.22 1.33
N TYR A 72 9.93 -3.96 1.81
CA TYR A 72 10.42 -4.49 3.09
C TYR A 72 10.59 -3.41 4.16
N SER A 73 10.50 -2.14 3.75
CA SER A 73 10.58 -0.95 4.60
C SER A 73 9.93 0.23 3.88
N LEU A 74 9.67 1.31 4.61
CA LEU A 74 9.21 2.56 4.00
C LEU A 74 10.28 3.19 3.11
N ASP A 75 11.57 3.06 3.45
CA ASP A 75 12.66 3.54 2.59
C ASP A 75 12.71 2.78 1.25
N HIS A 76 12.47 1.46 1.28
CA HIS A 76 12.35 0.68 0.05
C HIS A 76 11.12 1.13 -0.77
N ALA A 77 9.99 1.41 -0.11
CA ALA A 77 8.81 1.95 -0.79
C ALA A 77 9.10 3.30 -1.45
N ILE A 78 9.78 4.23 -0.77
CA ILE A 78 10.20 5.52 -1.32
C ILE A 78 11.10 5.32 -2.54
N HIS A 79 12.08 4.43 -2.45
CA HIS A 79 12.97 4.12 -3.58
C HIS A 79 12.19 3.62 -4.80
N ILE A 80 11.20 2.73 -4.60
CA ILE A 80 10.34 2.23 -5.68
C ILE A 80 9.51 3.35 -6.29
N LEU A 81 8.85 4.18 -5.47
CA LEU A 81 8.04 5.32 -5.92
C LEU A 81 8.84 6.35 -6.73
N GLN A 82 10.12 6.54 -6.41
CA GLN A 82 10.97 7.52 -7.09
C GLN A 82 11.59 7.01 -8.41
N ASN A 83 11.68 5.69 -8.61
CA ASN A 83 12.52 5.10 -9.68
C ASN A 83 11.79 4.11 -10.60
N LYS A 84 10.56 3.67 -10.27
CA LYS A 84 9.86 2.61 -11.03
C LYS A 84 8.44 2.95 -11.45
N LEU A 85 7.81 3.94 -10.82
CA LEU A 85 6.46 4.40 -11.13
C LEU A 85 6.54 5.78 -11.77
#